data_AF-A0A0Q7VZX6-F1
#
_entry.id   AF-A0A0Q7VZX6-F1
#
_cell.length_a   1.000
_cell.length_b   1.000
_cell.length_c   1.000
_cell.angle_alpha   90.00
_cell.angle_beta   90.00
_cell.angle_gamma   90.00
#
_symmetry.space_group_name_H-M   'P 1'
#
loop_
_entity.id
_entity.type
_entity.pdbx_description
1 polymer ?
#
loop_
_entity_poly.entity_id
_entity_poly.type
_entity_poly.pdbx_seq_one_letter_code
_entity_poly.pdbx_strand_id
1 'polypeptide(L)'
;MSAEIPNYTVLANFAAAPLLLQVRRPLNIRDAATTKGRRVDGVRPPAQLRALTLVDGEAVNDNSHWYCNADNPNQFFWSGGVEPVLPDLPALGPLPVKRRSNGTILPLLGQDLRTVFGMFDAKELANGYISIDPAWVKQNIASFQHPVLQGIGVKSVELHQHAIPYFEAVFNEIAADPALQNCIRTCAGTFVPRHVGFNPSKDYSSHSWGIAIDLNSQWNSYHKPPAPQGAIGSVRELVPVFAKHGFAWGGHFSGTSIDGMHFELALTALAEGCSGDGYRCQR
;
A
#
# COMPACT_ATOMS: atom_id res chain seq x y z
N MET A 1 -15.86 3.93 24.20
CA MET A 1 -17.27 4.27 23.92
C MET A 1 -17.39 4.50 22.42
N SER A 2 -18.13 3.65 21.70
CA SER A 2 -18.40 3.81 20.28
C SER A 2 -19.13 5.13 20.07
N ALA A 3 -18.63 5.98 19.17
CA ALA A 3 -19.42 7.12 18.72
C ALA A 3 -20.52 6.54 17.82
N GLU A 4 -21.69 6.26 18.39
CA GLU A 4 -22.86 5.86 17.62
C GLU A 4 -23.22 7.02 16.70
N ILE A 5 -23.27 6.77 15.38
CA ILE A 5 -23.90 7.67 14.42
C ILE A 5 -25.28 7.06 14.13
N PRO A 6 -26.37 7.67 14.60
CA PRO A 6 -27.71 7.12 14.40
C PRO A 6 -27.98 6.84 12.92
N ASN A 7 -28.55 5.66 12.64
CA ASN A 7 -28.93 5.17 11.30
C ASN A 7 -27.80 4.68 10.38
N TYR A 8 -26.55 4.60 10.85
CA TYR A 8 -25.44 4.09 10.03
C TYR A 8 -24.63 3.00 10.73
N THR A 9 -24.19 2.02 9.96
CA THR A 9 -23.20 1.04 10.41
C THR A 9 -21.82 1.71 10.45
N VAL A 10 -21.23 1.81 11.65
CA VAL A 10 -19.88 2.36 11.83
C VAL A 10 -18.85 1.28 11.49
N LEU A 11 -17.97 1.59 10.55
CA LEU A 11 -16.90 0.71 10.08
C LEU A 11 -15.55 1.02 10.74
N ALA A 12 -15.30 2.28 11.09
CA ALA A 12 -14.13 2.70 11.84
C ALA A 12 -14.44 3.94 12.69
N ASN A 13 -13.79 4.06 13.85
CA ASN A 13 -14.00 5.16 14.78
C ASN A 13 -12.67 5.87 15.10
N PHE A 14 -12.62 7.17 14.78
CA PHE A 14 -11.50 8.08 14.96
C PHE A 14 -11.81 9.18 15.98
N ALA A 15 -12.85 9.04 16.82
CA ALA A 15 -13.31 10.12 17.70
C ALA A 15 -12.23 10.63 18.67
N ALA A 16 -11.33 9.76 19.14
CA ALA A 16 -10.23 10.14 20.04
C ALA A 16 -9.15 10.98 19.34
N ALA A 17 -8.96 10.81 18.03
CA ALA A 17 -7.99 11.52 17.20
C ALA A 17 -8.52 11.57 15.76
N PRO A 18 -9.27 12.61 15.38
CA PRO A 18 -9.91 12.67 14.08
C PRO A 18 -8.92 12.53 12.93
N LEU A 19 -9.26 11.67 11.96
CA LEU A 19 -8.40 11.34 10.83
C LEU A 19 -8.31 12.55 9.90
N LEU A 20 -7.10 13.05 9.64
CA LEU A 20 -6.85 14.11 8.67
C LEU A 20 -6.80 13.53 7.26
N LEU A 21 -7.58 14.12 6.35
CA LEU A 21 -7.82 13.61 5.01
C LEU A 21 -7.55 14.71 3.98
N GLN A 22 -6.69 14.44 3.01
CA GLN A 22 -6.41 15.27 1.84
C GLN A 22 -7.45 15.05 0.75
N VAL A 23 -8.11 16.12 0.29
CA VAL A 23 -9.03 16.06 -0.85
C VAL A 23 -8.22 15.89 -2.14
N ARG A 24 -8.49 14.79 -2.85
CA ARG A 24 -7.82 14.43 -4.13
C ARG A 24 -8.69 14.70 -5.34
N ARG A 25 -10.00 14.71 -5.16
CA ARG A 25 -10.98 14.98 -6.23
C ARG A 25 -12.09 15.86 -5.67
N PRO A 26 -12.72 16.71 -6.48
CA PRO A 26 -13.90 17.47 -6.06
C PRO A 26 -14.97 16.53 -5.48
N LEU A 27 -15.50 16.88 -4.32
CA LEU A 27 -16.53 16.11 -3.62
C LEU A 27 -17.55 17.06 -2.98
N ASN A 28 -18.70 16.52 -2.62
CA ASN A 28 -19.74 17.27 -1.92
C ASN A 28 -19.82 16.83 -0.47
N ILE A 29 -20.02 17.80 0.43
CA ILE A 29 -20.44 17.56 1.80
C ILE A 29 -21.97 17.53 1.81
N ARG A 30 -22.54 16.51 2.44
CA ARG A 30 -23.99 16.27 2.47
C ARG A 30 -24.47 16.03 3.90
N ASP A 31 -25.75 16.20 4.15
CA ASP A 31 -26.35 15.91 5.47
C ASP A 31 -26.71 14.43 5.69
N ALA A 32 -26.41 13.58 4.70
CA ALA A 32 -26.54 12.14 4.81
C ALA A 32 -25.46 11.43 3.97
N ALA A 33 -25.11 10.19 4.32
CA ALA A 33 -24.17 9.34 3.57
C ALA A 33 -24.79 8.78 2.27
N THR A 34 -25.36 9.66 1.45
CA THR A 34 -26.01 9.35 0.18
C THR A 34 -25.94 10.56 -0.75
N THR A 35 -25.83 10.32 -2.05
CA THR A 35 -25.92 11.33 -3.10
C THR A 35 -27.28 12.05 -3.15
N LYS A 36 -28.33 11.42 -2.60
CA LYS A 36 -29.67 12.00 -2.44
C LYS A 36 -29.78 12.95 -1.25
N GLY A 37 -28.84 12.89 -0.31
CA GLY A 37 -28.74 13.81 0.81
C GLY A 37 -28.54 15.24 0.31
N ARG A 38 -29.08 16.22 1.04
CA ARG A 38 -28.97 17.62 0.65
C ARG A 38 -27.50 18.02 0.66
N ARG A 39 -27.06 18.65 -0.42
CA ARG A 39 -25.72 19.20 -0.52
C ARG A 39 -25.62 20.42 0.40
N VAL A 40 -24.69 20.33 1.36
CA VAL A 40 -24.36 21.42 2.29
C VAL A 40 -23.23 22.27 1.73
N ASP A 41 -22.21 21.63 1.13
CA ASP A 41 -21.06 22.32 0.55
C ASP A 41 -20.41 21.52 -0.59
N GLY A 42 -19.45 22.10 -1.31
CA GLY A 42 -18.56 21.41 -2.24
C GLY A 42 -17.10 21.76 -2.00
N VAL A 43 -16.26 20.74 -1.86
CA VAL A 43 -14.85 20.88 -1.51
C VAL A 43 -13.99 20.42 -2.69
N ARG A 44 -12.90 21.15 -2.96
CA ARG A 44 -11.96 20.86 -4.07
C ARG A 44 -10.53 20.74 -3.56
N PRO A 45 -9.65 20.00 -4.25
CA PRO A 45 -8.21 20.04 -3.97
C PRO A 45 -7.67 21.48 -4.01
N PRO A 46 -6.70 21.85 -3.15
CA PRO A 46 -5.95 21.01 -2.20
C PRO A 46 -6.51 21.02 -0.76
N ALA A 47 -7.83 21.20 -0.57
CA ALA A 47 -8.42 21.26 0.77
C ALA A 47 -8.19 19.97 1.59
N GLN A 48 -8.30 20.09 2.91
CA GLN A 48 -8.27 18.98 3.85
C GLN A 48 -9.58 18.91 4.63
N LEU A 49 -9.95 17.70 5.03
CA LEU A 49 -11.12 17.40 5.86
C LEU A 49 -10.69 16.54 7.04
N ARG A 50 -11.47 16.56 8.10
CA ARG A 50 -11.27 15.71 9.28
C ARG A 50 -12.44 14.76 9.43
N ALA A 51 -12.18 13.50 9.73
CA ALA A 51 -13.22 12.49 9.91
C ALA A 51 -13.27 11.97 11.35
N LEU A 52 -14.48 11.87 11.90
CA LEU A 52 -14.74 11.22 13.19
C LEU A 52 -14.95 9.72 13.04
N THR A 53 -15.66 9.30 12.01
CA THR A 53 -15.98 7.89 11.78
C THR A 53 -16.04 7.60 10.28
N LEU A 54 -15.78 6.35 9.92
CA LEU A 54 -16.14 5.79 8.63
C LEU A 54 -17.46 5.02 8.80
N VAL A 55 -18.42 5.26 7.92
CA VAL A 55 -19.73 4.60 7.94
C VAL A 55 -20.05 3.98 6.59
N ASP A 56 -20.91 2.97 6.60
CA ASP A 56 -21.52 2.41 5.38
C ASP A 56 -22.74 3.23 4.95
N GLY A 57 -22.85 3.51 3.65
CA GLY A 57 -23.86 4.39 3.05
C GLY A 57 -24.16 4.03 1.59
N GLU A 58 -24.65 4.97 0.79
CA GLU A 58 -24.91 4.71 -0.63
C GLU A 58 -23.61 4.47 -1.39
N ALA A 59 -23.57 3.39 -2.18
CA ALA A 59 -22.48 3.11 -3.09
C ALA A 59 -22.37 4.17 -4.19
N VAL A 60 -21.20 4.82 -4.25
CA VAL A 60 -20.81 5.69 -5.36
C VAL A 60 -19.57 5.08 -5.99
N ASN A 61 -19.59 4.77 -7.28
CA ASN A 61 -18.49 4.11 -8.00
C ASN A 61 -17.97 2.86 -7.26
N ASP A 62 -18.88 1.93 -6.91
CA ASP A 62 -18.60 0.69 -6.17
C ASP A 62 -17.97 0.88 -4.77
N ASN A 63 -18.02 2.09 -4.21
CA ASN A 63 -17.56 2.37 -2.86
C ASN A 63 -18.72 2.94 -2.03
N SER A 64 -19.21 2.16 -1.07
CA SER A 64 -20.30 2.52 -0.15
C SER A 64 -19.85 3.29 1.08
N HIS A 65 -18.56 3.63 1.19
CA HIS A 65 -18.02 4.19 2.42
C HIS A 65 -18.02 5.71 2.42
N TRP A 66 -18.48 6.28 3.52
CA TRP A 66 -18.57 7.73 3.75
C TRP A 66 -17.94 8.09 5.08
N TYR A 67 -17.24 9.21 5.13
CA TYR A 67 -16.74 9.76 6.38
C TYR A 67 -17.77 10.70 7.00
N CYS A 68 -18.00 10.56 8.30
CA CYS A 68 -18.67 11.57 9.12
C CYS A 68 -17.67 12.70 9.43
N ASN A 69 -18.05 13.93 9.13
CA ASN A 69 -17.19 15.10 9.28
C ASN A 69 -16.95 15.42 10.77
N ALA A 70 -15.68 15.61 11.12
CA ALA A 70 -15.31 15.95 12.49
C ALA A 70 -15.70 17.35 12.93
N ASP A 71 -15.80 18.27 11.97
CA ASP A 71 -16.15 19.65 12.26
C ASP A 71 -17.69 19.82 12.36
N ASN A 72 -18.46 18.86 11.83
CA ASN A 72 -19.90 18.78 12.02
C ASN A 72 -20.41 17.32 11.86
N PRO A 73 -20.75 16.63 12.96
CA PRO A 73 -21.16 15.22 12.92
C PRO A 73 -22.45 14.90 12.15
N ASN A 74 -23.22 15.92 11.74
CA ASN A 74 -24.39 15.76 10.88
C ASN A 74 -24.04 15.84 9.38
N GLN A 75 -22.75 15.90 9.03
CA GLN A 75 -22.27 16.02 7.67
C GLN A 75 -21.42 14.82 7.27
N PHE A 76 -21.55 14.44 6.00
CA PHE A 76 -20.90 13.28 5.43
C PHE A 76 -20.25 13.64 4.09
N PHE A 77 -19.14 12.99 3.79
CA PHE A 77 -18.47 13.08 2.49
C PHE A 77 -17.97 11.72 2.03
N TRP A 78 -18.05 11.48 0.72
CA TRP A 78 -17.71 10.18 0.14
C TRP A 78 -16.21 9.91 0.24
N SER A 79 -15.85 8.74 0.75
CA SER A 79 -14.46 8.38 1.07
C SER A 79 -13.55 8.28 -0.16
N GLY A 80 -14.09 7.98 -1.35
CA GLY A 80 -13.29 7.83 -2.56
C GLY A 80 -12.75 9.15 -3.16
N GLY A 81 -13.13 10.30 -2.59
CA GLY A 81 -12.62 11.61 -2.99
C GLY A 81 -11.42 12.09 -2.17
N VAL A 82 -11.04 11.36 -1.12
CA VAL A 82 -10.04 11.76 -0.12
C VAL A 82 -9.02 10.67 0.15
N GLU A 83 -7.85 11.07 0.65
CA GLU A 83 -6.81 10.16 1.14
C GLU A 83 -6.31 10.62 2.52
N PRO A 84 -5.98 9.70 3.44
CA PRO A 84 -5.33 10.04 4.70
C PRO A 84 -4.06 10.86 4.50
N VAL A 85 -3.91 11.92 5.31
CA VAL A 85 -2.63 12.61 5.45
C VAL A 85 -1.77 11.74 6.33
N LEU A 86 -0.69 11.20 5.77
CA LEU A 86 0.25 10.36 6.50
C LEU A 86 1.07 11.25 7.46
N PRO A 87 1.34 10.82 8.69
CA PRO A 87 2.25 11.55 9.57
C PRO A 87 3.65 11.62 8.96
N ASP A 88 4.36 12.73 9.19
CA ASP A 88 5.78 12.83 8.87
C ASP A 88 6.55 11.83 9.74
N LEU A 89 6.95 10.70 9.15
CA LEU A 89 7.77 9.70 9.84
C LEU A 89 9.26 10.07 9.69
N PRO A 90 10.08 9.92 10.75
CA PRO A 90 11.51 10.22 10.67
C PRO A 90 12.20 9.27 9.70
N ALA A 91 12.91 9.87 8.74
CA ALA A 91 13.58 9.16 7.66
C ALA A 91 14.81 8.39 8.17
N LEU A 92 14.95 7.12 7.79
CA LEU A 92 16.28 6.62 7.41
C LEU A 92 16.75 7.59 6.32
N GLY A 93 17.94 8.18 6.45
CA GLY A 93 18.42 9.30 5.60
C GLY A 93 18.00 9.19 4.12
N PRO A 94 17.71 10.30 3.41
CA PRO A 94 16.79 10.36 2.29
C PRO A 94 17.00 9.20 1.30
N LEU A 95 16.12 8.18 1.38
CA LEU A 95 16.17 7.04 0.48
C LEU A 95 16.06 7.55 -0.97
N PRO A 96 16.88 7.02 -1.89
CA PRO A 96 16.92 7.50 -3.28
C PRO A 96 15.68 7.01 -4.03
N VAL A 97 14.53 7.65 -3.85
CA VAL A 97 13.26 7.26 -4.49
C VAL A 97 12.71 8.37 -5.37
N LYS A 98 12.09 8.01 -6.51
CA LYS A 98 11.34 8.98 -7.33
C LYS A 98 9.98 9.24 -6.68
N ARG A 99 9.58 10.51 -6.54
CA ARG A 99 8.29 10.90 -5.95
C ARG A 99 7.42 11.64 -6.95
N ARG A 100 6.10 11.44 -6.85
CA ARG A 100 5.09 12.27 -7.51
C ARG A 100 5.05 13.65 -6.85
N SER A 101 4.38 14.61 -7.51
CA SER A 101 4.15 15.96 -6.95
C SER A 101 3.36 15.95 -5.63
N ASN A 102 2.58 14.89 -5.36
CA ASN A 102 1.84 14.71 -4.12
C ASN A 102 2.63 14.00 -3.00
N GLY A 103 3.94 13.79 -3.18
CA GLY A 103 4.84 13.17 -2.20
C GLY A 103 4.89 11.64 -2.22
N THR A 104 3.93 10.97 -2.88
CA THR A 104 3.90 9.50 -2.97
C THR A 104 5.03 8.96 -3.84
N ILE A 105 5.52 7.76 -3.52
CA ILE A 105 6.64 7.13 -4.23
C ILE A 105 6.16 6.55 -5.56
N LEU A 106 6.90 6.81 -6.64
CA LEU A 106 6.69 6.22 -7.95
C LEU A 106 7.29 4.81 -7.99
N PRO A 107 6.62 3.87 -8.68
CA PRO A 107 7.18 2.53 -8.92
C PRO A 107 8.44 2.60 -9.78
N LEU A 108 9.32 1.59 -9.67
CA LEU A 108 10.37 1.37 -10.68
C LEU A 108 9.77 0.61 -11.86
N LEU A 109 10.14 1.01 -13.08
CA LEU A 109 9.60 0.43 -14.30
C LEU A 109 10.73 -0.02 -15.22
N GLY A 110 10.51 -1.15 -15.89
CA GLY A 110 11.33 -1.64 -17.00
C GLY A 110 12.84 -1.57 -16.72
N GLN A 111 13.51 -0.62 -17.37
CA GLN A 111 14.96 -0.51 -17.34
C GLN A 111 15.52 -0.06 -15.98
N ASP A 112 14.81 0.79 -15.24
CA ASP A 112 15.27 1.23 -13.92
C ASP A 112 15.34 0.04 -12.96
N LEU A 113 14.32 -0.82 -13.00
CA LEU A 113 14.23 -2.02 -12.17
C LEU A 113 15.38 -2.98 -12.48
N ARG A 114 15.62 -3.25 -13.78
CA ARG A 114 16.76 -4.07 -14.25
C ARG A 114 18.12 -3.49 -13.87
N THR A 115 18.23 -2.17 -13.82
CA THR A 115 19.50 -1.50 -13.48
C THR A 115 19.81 -1.64 -12.00
N VAL A 116 18.80 -1.52 -11.13
CA VAL A 116 18.98 -1.55 -9.67
C VAL A 116 19.08 -2.98 -9.14
N PHE A 117 18.20 -3.87 -9.58
CA PHE A 117 18.08 -5.24 -9.05
C PHE A 117 18.66 -6.30 -9.98
N GLY A 118 19.36 -5.89 -11.03
CA GLY A 118 19.99 -6.78 -11.98
C GLY A 118 19.05 -7.23 -13.10
N MET A 119 19.67 -7.52 -14.24
CA MET A 119 19.00 -8.12 -15.39
C MET A 119 19.09 -9.64 -15.28
N PHE A 120 18.06 -10.34 -15.75
CA PHE A 120 18.05 -11.79 -15.89
C PHE A 120 17.54 -12.19 -17.27
N ASP A 121 17.96 -13.37 -17.70
CA ASP A 121 17.34 -14.04 -18.84
C ASP A 121 16.10 -14.81 -18.38
N ALA A 122 15.06 -14.78 -19.20
CA ALA A 122 13.80 -15.44 -18.94
C ALA A 122 13.29 -16.19 -20.16
N LYS A 123 12.60 -17.30 -19.91
CA LYS A 123 11.83 -18.04 -20.91
C LYS A 123 10.34 -17.89 -20.62
N GLU A 124 9.57 -17.60 -21.66
CA GLU A 124 8.12 -17.53 -21.57
C GLU A 124 7.51 -18.87 -21.18
N LEU A 125 6.52 -18.84 -20.28
CA LEU A 125 5.69 -19.98 -19.90
C LEU A 125 4.22 -19.68 -20.19
N ALA A 126 3.34 -20.67 -19.94
CA ALA A 126 1.91 -20.49 -20.11
C ALA A 126 1.35 -19.43 -19.15
N ASN A 127 0.26 -18.77 -19.53
CA ASN A 127 -0.52 -17.86 -18.68
C ASN A 127 0.28 -16.67 -18.11
N GLY A 128 1.27 -16.17 -18.86
CA GLY A 128 2.06 -15.00 -18.47
C GLY A 128 3.07 -15.24 -17.34
N TYR A 129 3.33 -16.49 -16.99
CA TYR A 129 4.48 -16.86 -16.17
C TYR A 129 5.76 -16.85 -16.99
N ILE A 130 6.90 -16.73 -16.30
CA ILE A 130 8.23 -16.89 -16.90
C ILE A 130 9.10 -17.83 -16.06
N SER A 131 10.07 -18.46 -16.69
CA SER A 131 11.16 -19.17 -16.01
C SER A 131 12.42 -18.31 -16.09
N ILE A 132 12.91 -17.87 -14.95
CA ILE A 132 14.16 -17.10 -14.83
C ILE A 132 15.34 -18.07 -14.77
N ASP A 133 16.50 -17.68 -15.31
CA ASP A 133 17.76 -18.43 -15.17
C ASP A 133 18.00 -18.87 -13.71
N PRO A 134 18.06 -20.19 -13.43
CA PRO A 134 18.31 -20.70 -12.09
C PRO A 134 19.59 -20.19 -11.43
N ALA A 135 20.64 -19.86 -12.22
CA ALA A 135 21.86 -19.29 -11.68
C ALA A 135 21.63 -17.89 -11.11
N TRP A 136 20.87 -17.05 -11.84
CA TRP A 136 20.47 -15.73 -11.38
C TRP A 136 19.59 -15.82 -10.12
N VAL A 137 18.61 -16.73 -10.11
CA VAL A 137 17.74 -16.94 -8.93
C VAL A 137 18.57 -17.34 -7.71
N LYS A 138 19.48 -18.30 -7.85
CA LYS A 138 20.36 -18.75 -6.76
C LYS A 138 21.25 -17.63 -6.22
N GLN A 139 21.68 -16.71 -7.08
CA GLN A 139 22.55 -15.60 -6.70
C GLN A 139 21.79 -14.47 -6.01
N ASN A 140 20.55 -14.20 -6.41
CA ASN A 140 19.85 -12.96 -6.05
C ASN A 140 18.63 -13.16 -5.15
N ILE A 141 18.03 -14.34 -5.13
CA ILE A 141 16.83 -14.62 -4.35
C ILE A 141 17.19 -15.44 -3.11
N ALA A 142 16.70 -15.02 -1.96
CA ALA A 142 16.92 -15.67 -0.68
C ALA A 142 15.63 -15.71 0.15
N SER A 143 15.56 -16.72 1.01
CA SER A 143 14.42 -16.92 1.89
C SER A 143 14.40 -15.88 3.01
N PHE A 144 13.22 -15.32 3.26
CA PHE A 144 12.95 -14.36 4.31
C PHE A 144 11.86 -14.89 5.25
N GLN A 145 12.09 -14.72 6.55
CA GLN A 145 11.18 -15.15 7.60
C GLN A 145 10.97 -14.00 8.57
N HIS A 146 9.73 -13.83 9.03
CA HIS A 146 9.42 -12.81 10.01
C HIS A 146 8.22 -13.22 10.89
N PRO A 147 8.23 -12.96 12.20
CA PRO A 147 7.13 -13.33 13.10
C PRO A 147 5.75 -12.82 12.65
N VAL A 148 5.67 -11.62 12.10
CA VAL A 148 4.40 -11.05 11.56
C VAL A 148 3.80 -11.93 10.46
N LEU A 149 4.63 -12.45 9.54
CA LEU A 149 4.17 -13.35 8.48
C LEU A 149 3.80 -14.73 9.04
N GLN A 150 4.57 -15.23 10.00
CA GLN A 150 4.28 -16.50 10.67
C GLN A 150 2.95 -16.43 11.44
N GLY A 151 2.63 -15.27 12.03
CA GLY A 151 1.37 -15.01 12.72
C GLY A 151 0.12 -15.17 11.82
N ILE A 152 0.27 -15.04 10.51
CA ILE A 152 -0.78 -15.29 9.52
C ILE A 152 -0.60 -16.62 8.76
N GLY A 153 0.25 -17.53 9.27
CA GLY A 153 0.46 -18.85 8.70
C GLY A 153 1.47 -18.92 7.54
N VAL A 154 2.19 -17.84 7.25
CA VAL A 154 3.22 -17.81 6.21
C VAL A 154 4.59 -18.06 6.83
N LYS A 155 5.14 -19.27 6.61
CA LYS A 155 6.41 -19.69 7.21
C LYS A 155 7.61 -18.88 6.73
N SER A 156 7.70 -18.70 5.41
CA SER A 156 8.74 -17.93 4.72
C SER A 156 8.20 -17.41 3.39
N VAL A 157 8.88 -16.40 2.87
CA VAL A 157 8.69 -15.86 1.51
C VAL A 157 10.06 -15.70 0.85
N GLU A 158 10.12 -15.63 -0.48
CA GLU A 158 11.38 -15.48 -1.21
C GLU A 158 11.54 -14.02 -1.67
N LEU A 159 12.69 -13.40 -1.39
CA LEU A 159 12.95 -11.99 -1.68
C LEU A 159 14.27 -11.82 -2.42
N HIS A 160 14.41 -10.70 -3.12
CA HIS A 160 15.73 -10.23 -3.54
C HIS A 160 16.63 -10.02 -2.31
N GLN A 161 17.88 -10.48 -2.34
CA GLN A 161 18.82 -10.32 -1.22
C GLN A 161 18.98 -8.86 -0.79
N HIS A 162 19.07 -7.94 -1.76
CA HIS A 162 19.14 -6.50 -1.49
C HIS A 162 17.82 -5.87 -1.00
N ALA A 163 16.69 -6.55 -1.14
CA ALA A 163 15.41 -6.08 -0.61
C ALA A 163 15.18 -6.50 0.85
N ILE A 164 15.83 -7.60 1.31
CA ILE A 164 15.65 -8.15 2.65
C ILE A 164 15.76 -7.10 3.77
N PRO A 165 16.80 -6.22 3.82
CA PRO A 165 16.91 -5.23 4.88
C PRO A 165 15.72 -4.26 4.96
N TYR A 166 15.13 -3.92 3.81
CA TYR A 166 13.98 -3.01 3.73
C TYR A 166 12.69 -3.70 4.15
N PHE A 167 12.48 -4.95 3.75
CA PHE A 167 11.38 -5.77 4.25
C PHE A 167 11.49 -6.01 5.76
N GLU A 168 12.68 -6.33 6.26
CA GLU A 168 12.95 -6.47 7.69
C GLU A 168 12.62 -5.19 8.46
N ALA A 169 13.06 -4.02 7.97
CA ALA A 169 12.74 -2.74 8.58
C ALA A 169 11.23 -2.44 8.62
N VAL A 170 10.51 -2.70 7.52
CA VAL A 170 9.05 -2.57 7.47
C VAL A 170 8.37 -3.48 8.48
N PHE A 171 8.70 -4.77 8.46
CA PHE A 171 8.02 -5.74 9.31
C PHE A 171 8.39 -5.60 10.80
N ASN A 172 9.58 -5.11 11.13
CA ASN A 172 9.95 -4.74 12.50
C ASN A 172 9.12 -3.56 13.02
N GLU A 173 8.89 -2.54 12.19
CA GLU A 173 8.06 -1.39 12.56
C GLU A 173 6.59 -1.79 12.72
N ILE A 174 6.08 -2.65 11.83
CA ILE A 174 4.76 -3.25 11.97
C ILE A 174 4.69 -4.09 13.25
N ALA A 175 5.72 -4.87 13.56
CA ALA A 175 5.75 -5.70 14.76
C ALA A 175 5.74 -4.89 16.06
N ALA A 176 6.22 -3.64 16.04
CA ALA A 176 6.18 -2.78 17.22
C ALA A 176 4.78 -2.22 17.52
N ASP A 177 3.82 -2.30 16.60
CA ASP A 177 2.47 -1.77 16.76
C ASP A 177 1.40 -2.85 16.50
N PRO A 178 0.71 -3.35 17.55
CA PRO A 178 -0.36 -4.33 17.39
C PRO A 178 -1.49 -3.90 16.43
N ALA A 179 -1.78 -2.60 16.32
CA ALA A 179 -2.79 -2.11 15.38
C ALA A 179 -2.33 -2.34 13.92
N LEU A 180 -1.05 -2.10 13.63
CA LEU A 180 -0.48 -2.35 12.31
C LEU A 180 -0.35 -3.85 12.02
N GLN A 181 0.05 -4.66 13.01
CA GLN A 181 0.08 -6.12 12.84
C GLN A 181 -1.29 -6.66 12.42
N ASN A 182 -2.36 -6.19 13.08
CA ASN A 182 -3.73 -6.63 12.81
C ASN A 182 -4.26 -6.24 11.43
N CYS A 183 -3.60 -5.29 10.74
CA CYS A 183 -3.90 -4.97 9.36
C CYS A 183 -3.45 -6.09 8.41
N ILE A 184 -2.44 -6.88 8.75
CA ILE A 184 -1.96 -7.97 7.88
C ILE A 184 -2.76 -9.24 8.18
N ARG A 185 -3.52 -9.71 7.18
CA ARG A 185 -4.37 -10.90 7.30
C ARG A 185 -3.97 -12.02 6.36
N THR A 186 -3.55 -11.67 5.15
CA THR A 186 -3.06 -12.63 4.16
C THR A 186 -1.87 -12.05 3.39
N CYS A 187 -1.01 -12.93 2.89
CA CYS A 187 0.06 -12.59 1.96
C CYS A 187 -0.08 -13.50 0.74
N ALA A 188 -0.16 -12.89 -0.45
CA ALA A 188 -0.33 -13.58 -1.73
C ALA A 188 0.99 -13.78 -2.49
N GLY A 189 2.12 -13.57 -1.81
CA GLY A 189 3.46 -13.89 -2.29
C GLY A 189 4.32 -12.67 -2.60
N THR A 190 5.59 -12.95 -2.87
CA THR A 190 6.64 -11.96 -3.10
C THR A 190 7.39 -12.23 -4.39
N PHE A 191 8.13 -13.33 -4.48
CA PHE A 191 8.81 -13.78 -5.69
C PHE A 191 7.88 -14.67 -6.52
N VAL A 192 7.27 -14.07 -7.55
CA VAL A 192 6.40 -14.75 -8.51
C VAL A 192 6.84 -14.34 -9.90
N PRO A 193 7.71 -15.12 -10.58
CA PRO A 193 8.16 -14.82 -11.94
C PRO A 193 7.01 -14.77 -12.96
N ARG A 194 6.61 -13.56 -13.35
CA ARG A 194 5.49 -13.31 -14.25
C ARG A 194 5.56 -11.94 -14.95
N HIS A 195 4.75 -11.78 -16.00
CA HIS A 195 4.37 -10.48 -16.51
C HIS A 195 3.38 -9.75 -15.59
N VAL A 196 3.35 -8.42 -15.67
CA VAL A 196 2.37 -7.60 -14.94
C VAL A 196 0.95 -8.10 -15.23
N GLY A 197 0.22 -8.48 -14.17
CA GLY A 197 -1.14 -9.01 -14.27
C GLY A 197 -1.27 -10.30 -15.09
N PHE A 198 -0.21 -11.11 -15.19
CA PHE A 198 -0.18 -12.36 -15.96
C PHE A 198 -0.46 -12.16 -17.46
N ASN A 199 -0.15 -10.98 -18.00
CA ASN A 199 -0.36 -10.67 -19.41
C ASN A 199 0.99 -10.61 -20.17
N PRO A 200 1.30 -11.58 -21.06
CA PRO A 200 2.55 -11.62 -21.84
C PRO A 200 2.83 -10.37 -22.70
N SER A 201 1.84 -9.53 -22.97
CA SER A 201 2.05 -8.28 -23.72
C SER A 201 2.56 -7.10 -22.88
N LYS A 202 2.66 -7.27 -21.56
CA LYS A 202 3.19 -6.25 -20.64
C LYS A 202 4.65 -6.56 -20.28
N ASP A 203 5.34 -5.64 -19.62
CA ASP A 203 6.65 -5.92 -19.02
C ASP A 203 6.55 -6.96 -17.89
N TYR A 204 7.72 -7.48 -17.45
CA TYR A 204 7.83 -8.30 -16.25
C TYR A 204 7.44 -7.51 -15.00
N SER A 205 6.71 -8.19 -14.11
CA SER A 205 6.29 -7.63 -12.82
C SER A 205 7.48 -7.52 -11.87
N SER A 206 7.46 -6.57 -10.94
CA SER A 206 8.40 -6.48 -9.81
C SER A 206 8.42 -7.74 -8.92
N HIS A 207 7.34 -8.52 -8.91
CA HIS A 207 7.36 -9.86 -8.32
C HIS A 207 8.40 -10.80 -8.94
N SER A 208 8.78 -10.60 -10.21
CA SER A 208 9.83 -11.37 -10.88
C SER A 208 11.24 -11.07 -10.37
N TRP A 209 11.41 -10.01 -9.57
CA TRP A 209 12.67 -9.73 -8.87
C TRP A 209 12.59 -10.04 -7.37
N GLY A 210 11.43 -10.39 -6.82
CA GLY A 210 11.28 -10.62 -5.37
C GLY A 210 11.41 -9.34 -4.55
N ILE A 211 11.04 -8.20 -5.13
CA ILE A 211 11.08 -6.88 -4.46
C ILE A 211 9.68 -6.35 -4.11
N ALA A 212 8.65 -7.14 -4.40
CA ALA A 212 7.26 -6.79 -4.16
C ALA A 212 6.59 -7.77 -3.20
N ILE A 213 5.48 -7.35 -2.60
CA ILE A 213 4.61 -8.18 -1.78
C ILE A 213 3.15 -7.79 -2.02
N ASP A 214 2.30 -8.80 -2.13
CA ASP A 214 0.85 -8.61 -2.19
C ASP A 214 0.22 -9.00 -0.84
N LEU A 215 -0.45 -8.05 -0.18
CA LEU A 215 -1.11 -8.23 1.11
C LEU A 215 -2.63 -8.10 0.99
N ASN A 216 -3.38 -8.91 1.74
CA ASN A 216 -4.83 -8.80 1.84
C ASN A 216 -5.54 -8.81 0.47
N SER A 217 -5.08 -9.64 -0.47
CA SER A 217 -5.55 -9.66 -1.87
C SER A 217 -7.06 -9.83 -2.01
N GLN A 218 -7.71 -10.57 -1.10
CA GLN A 218 -9.16 -10.76 -1.06
C GLN A 218 -9.94 -9.43 -0.98
N TRP A 219 -9.38 -8.40 -0.33
CA TRP A 219 -10.03 -7.10 -0.15
C TRP A 219 -9.45 -6.00 -1.04
N ASN A 220 -8.39 -6.30 -1.79
CA ASN A 220 -7.62 -5.32 -2.55
C ASN A 220 -7.29 -5.82 -3.96
N SER A 221 -8.27 -6.45 -4.61
CA SER A 221 -8.13 -7.03 -5.94
C SER A 221 -7.60 -6.03 -6.98
N TYR A 222 -6.77 -6.54 -7.88
CA TYR A 222 -6.25 -5.76 -9.00
C TYR A 222 -7.39 -5.11 -9.82
N HIS A 223 -7.17 -3.88 -10.26
CA HIS A 223 -8.15 -3.02 -10.96
C HIS A 223 -9.36 -2.56 -10.13
N LYS A 224 -9.41 -2.84 -8.83
CA LYS A 224 -10.46 -2.37 -7.93
C LYS A 224 -9.93 -1.30 -6.97
N PRO A 225 -10.79 -0.39 -6.50
CA PRO A 225 -10.42 0.53 -5.42
C PRO A 225 -9.90 -0.26 -4.20
N PRO A 226 -8.77 0.13 -3.60
CA PRO A 226 -8.28 -0.52 -2.38
C PRO A 226 -9.27 -0.33 -1.24
N ALA A 227 -9.34 -1.30 -0.34
CA ALA A 227 -10.14 -1.20 0.87
C ALA A 227 -9.86 0.14 1.61
N PRO A 228 -10.89 0.86 2.07
CA PRO A 228 -10.68 2.12 2.78
C PRO A 228 -10.04 1.89 4.14
N GLN A 229 -9.47 2.96 4.70
CA GLN A 229 -8.80 2.90 5.99
C GLN A 229 -9.81 2.51 7.08
N GLY A 230 -9.42 1.58 7.95
CA GLY A 230 -10.23 1.04 9.04
C GLY A 230 -11.17 -0.10 8.63
N ALA A 231 -11.35 -0.36 7.33
CA ALA A 231 -12.12 -1.51 6.86
C ALA A 231 -11.31 -2.82 7.01
N ILE A 232 -12.01 -3.95 7.10
CA ILE A 232 -11.38 -5.27 7.12
C ILE A 232 -10.53 -5.45 5.84
N GLY A 233 -9.28 -5.86 6.02
CA GLY A 233 -8.34 -6.06 4.91
C GLY A 233 -7.71 -4.79 4.37
N SER A 234 -7.95 -3.62 4.99
CA SER A 234 -7.24 -2.40 4.62
C SER A 234 -5.75 -2.54 4.82
N VAL A 235 -4.99 -2.00 3.88
CA VAL A 235 -3.53 -1.86 3.96
C VAL A 235 -3.10 -0.39 4.03
N ARG A 236 -4.05 0.55 4.11
CA ARG A 236 -3.76 1.99 4.05
C ARG A 236 -2.98 2.46 5.27
N GLU A 237 -3.21 1.83 6.42
CA GLU A 237 -2.46 2.02 7.66
C GLU A 237 -0.99 1.60 7.52
N LEU A 238 -0.70 0.65 6.62
CA LEU A 238 0.66 0.16 6.36
C LEU A 238 1.43 1.09 5.40
N VAL A 239 0.73 1.87 4.56
CA VAL A 239 1.33 2.72 3.52
C VAL A 239 2.40 3.68 4.07
N PRO A 240 2.20 4.42 5.20
CA PRO A 240 3.25 5.24 5.77
C PRO A 240 4.53 4.47 6.10
N VAL A 241 4.39 3.28 6.69
CA VAL A 241 5.53 2.44 7.10
C VAL A 241 6.28 1.95 5.87
N PHE A 242 5.58 1.41 4.89
CA PHE A 242 6.17 1.00 3.62
C PHE A 242 6.87 2.18 2.90
N ALA A 243 6.21 3.34 2.81
CA ALA A 243 6.78 4.51 2.15
C ALA A 243 8.02 5.06 2.86
N LYS A 244 8.06 5.01 4.20
CA LYS A 244 9.23 5.38 5.01
C LYS A 244 10.46 4.54 4.65
N HIS A 245 10.24 3.26 4.32
CA HIS A 245 11.29 2.31 3.95
C HIS A 245 11.47 2.16 2.42
N GLY A 246 10.94 3.10 1.64
CA GLY A 246 11.24 3.22 0.20
C GLY A 246 10.31 2.42 -0.72
N PHE A 247 9.17 1.94 -0.22
CA PHE A 247 8.22 1.19 -1.03
C PHE A 247 7.17 2.12 -1.68
N ALA A 248 6.92 1.88 -2.97
CA ALA A 248 5.72 2.37 -3.64
C ALA A 248 4.53 1.48 -3.27
N TRP A 249 3.33 2.07 -3.26
CA TRP A 249 2.08 1.35 -3.07
C TRP A 249 1.22 1.41 -4.34
N GLY A 250 0.74 0.25 -4.80
CA GLY A 250 -0.05 0.12 -6.02
C GLY A 250 -1.43 0.78 -5.96
N GLY A 251 -1.93 1.08 -4.76
CA GLY A 251 -3.14 1.91 -4.58
C GLY A 251 -2.98 3.35 -5.08
N HIS A 252 -1.74 3.83 -5.27
CA HIS A 252 -1.45 5.13 -5.89
C HIS A 252 -1.27 5.07 -7.41
N PHE A 253 -1.41 3.90 -8.04
CA PHE A 253 -1.35 3.78 -9.49
C PHE A 253 -2.64 4.35 -10.13
N SER A 254 -2.60 4.68 -11.42
CA SER A 254 -3.70 5.37 -12.10
C SER A 254 -4.49 4.45 -13.04
N GLY A 255 -5.75 4.80 -13.28
CA GLY A 255 -6.59 4.15 -14.29
C GLY A 255 -6.80 2.67 -14.01
N THR A 256 -6.64 1.84 -15.04
CA THR A 256 -6.74 0.38 -14.95
C THR A 256 -5.45 -0.26 -14.42
N SER A 257 -4.62 0.44 -13.63
CA SER A 257 -3.44 -0.15 -12.99
C SER A 257 -3.47 -0.08 -11.47
N ILE A 258 -4.57 0.40 -10.88
CA ILE A 258 -4.75 0.40 -9.42
C ILE A 258 -4.59 -1.04 -8.89
N ASP A 259 -3.72 -1.21 -7.90
CA ASP A 259 -3.42 -2.49 -7.29
C ASP A 259 -3.27 -2.33 -5.76
N GLY A 260 -4.37 -2.46 -5.03
CA GLY A 260 -4.40 -2.12 -3.60
C GLY A 260 -3.57 -3.06 -2.72
N MET A 261 -3.40 -4.31 -3.13
CA MET A 261 -2.63 -5.32 -2.37
C MET A 261 -1.12 -5.10 -2.47
N HIS A 262 -0.68 -4.39 -3.51
CA HIS A 262 0.70 -4.42 -3.96
C HIS A 262 1.57 -3.34 -3.33
N PHE A 263 2.70 -3.77 -2.75
CA PHE A 263 3.80 -2.90 -2.35
C PHE A 263 5.08 -3.35 -3.02
N GLU A 264 5.90 -2.42 -3.52
CA GLU A 264 7.17 -2.75 -4.15
C GLU A 264 8.28 -1.78 -3.79
N LEU A 265 9.48 -2.30 -3.58
CA LEU A 265 10.65 -1.50 -3.24
C LEU A 265 11.06 -0.65 -4.46
N ALA A 266 11.11 0.66 -4.28
CA ALA A 266 11.26 1.62 -5.38
C ALA A 266 12.54 2.47 -5.28
N LEU A 267 13.62 1.89 -4.76
CA LEU A 267 14.93 2.52 -4.68
C LEU A 267 15.54 2.67 -6.07
N THR A 268 16.02 3.86 -6.40
CA THR A 268 16.73 4.16 -7.66
C THR A 268 18.22 3.83 -7.60
N ALA A 269 18.74 3.56 -6.41
CA ALA A 269 20.08 3.06 -6.18
C ALA A 269 20.09 2.24 -4.89
N LEU A 270 20.84 1.13 -4.89
CA LEU A 270 21.13 0.40 -3.67
C LEU A 270 22.24 1.12 -2.91
N ALA A 271 22.22 1.04 -1.58
CA ALA A 271 23.31 1.59 -0.78
C ALA A 271 24.63 0.90 -1.17
N GLU A 272 25.67 1.67 -1.50
CA GLU A 272 27.00 1.12 -1.74
C GLU A 272 27.53 0.50 -0.43
N GLY A 273 27.94 -0.78 -0.46
CA GLY A 273 28.85 -1.32 0.55
C GLY A 273 28.33 -2.27 1.63
N CYS A 274 27.18 -2.93 1.48
CA CYS A 274 26.85 -4.09 2.34
C CYS A 274 27.05 -5.42 1.60
N SER A 275 28.28 -5.69 1.17
CA SER A 275 28.73 -7.07 0.96
C SER A 275 28.79 -7.75 2.32
N GLY A 276 28.14 -8.90 2.45
CA GLY A 276 27.91 -9.61 3.70
C GLY A 276 29.16 -9.75 4.58
N ASP A 277 29.21 -8.94 5.63
CA ASP A 277 29.75 -9.28 6.94
C ASP A 277 29.37 -8.17 7.94
N GLY A 278 28.39 -8.46 8.78
CA GLY A 278 28.14 -7.74 10.03
C GLY A 278 27.54 -6.33 9.93
N TYR A 279 26.27 -6.23 10.30
CA TYR A 279 25.65 -4.97 10.72
C TYR A 279 26.47 -4.31 11.85
N ARG A 280 27.28 -3.31 11.51
CA ARG A 280 27.70 -2.25 12.45
C ARG A 280 27.60 -0.91 11.75
N CYS A 281 26.42 -0.30 11.87
CA CYS A 281 26.27 1.13 11.68
C CYS A 281 26.94 1.81 12.90
N GLN A 282 28.10 2.42 12.72
CA GLN A 282 28.67 3.32 13.73
C GLN A 282 28.04 4.72 13.59
N ARG A 283 27.88 5.36 14.75
CA ARG A 283 27.13 6.61 15.00
C ARG A 283 27.67 7.82 14.25
#